data_AF-A0A8J3BA76-F1
#
_entry.id   AF-A0A8J3BA76-F1
#
_cell.length_a   1.000
_cell.length_b   1.000
_cell.length_c   1.000
_cell.angle_alpha   90.00
_cell.angle_beta   90.00
_cell.angle_gamma   90.00
#
_symmetry.space_group_name_H-M   'P 1'
#
loop_
_entity.id
_entity.type
_entity.pdbx_description
1 polymer ?
#
loop_
_entity_poly.entity_id
_entity_poly.type
_entity_poly.pdbx_seq_one_letter_code
_entity_poly.pdbx_strand_id
1 'polypeptide(L)'
;MNRIGRIAAAGRDASLCLLSLLLLTGCWDRVEINDLALVTAAGLDKGKGKTVKLSLQLAVPAAMPSVAGGDGGGLGGGGAGAGRPPTLVVSAEGITIADAMTKLQEKLPRRIFWGTTG
;
A
#
# COMPACT_ATOMS: atom_id res chain seq x y z
N MET A 1 45.71 33.78 -23.61
CA MET A 1 44.30 33.47 -23.96
C MET A 1 43.36 34.42 -23.21
N ASN A 2 42.41 35.04 -23.93
CA ASN A 2 41.63 36.19 -23.46
C ASN A 2 40.48 35.77 -22.52
N ARG A 3 40.23 36.53 -21.43
CA ARG A 3 39.25 36.18 -20.38
C ARG A 3 37.82 36.01 -20.91
N ILE A 4 37.48 36.68 -22.01
CA ILE A 4 36.16 36.69 -22.66
C ILE A 4 35.73 35.28 -23.13
N GLY A 5 36.66 34.46 -23.62
CA GLY A 5 36.37 33.08 -24.06
C GLY A 5 36.04 32.11 -22.93
N ARG A 6 36.51 32.39 -21.69
CA ARG A 6 36.20 31.59 -20.50
C ARG A 6 34.78 31.85 -19.99
N ILE A 7 34.25 33.07 -20.16
CA ILE A 7 32.91 33.47 -19.70
C ILE A 7 31.82 32.92 -20.65
N ALA A 8 32.09 32.93 -21.96
CA ALA A 8 31.19 32.37 -22.97
C ALA A 8 31.09 30.83 -22.93
N ALA A 9 32.18 30.13 -22.58
CA ALA A 9 32.17 28.70 -22.31
C ALA A 9 31.37 28.38 -21.03
N ALA A 10 31.62 29.12 -19.94
CA ALA A 10 30.90 28.96 -18.68
C ALA A 10 29.38 29.16 -18.79
N GLY A 11 28.90 30.07 -19.65
CA GLY A 11 27.46 30.27 -19.89
C GLY A 11 26.79 29.13 -20.66
N ARG A 12 27.49 28.52 -21.63
CA ARG A 12 27.00 27.36 -22.38
C ARG A 12 26.99 26.11 -21.52
N ASP A 13 28.03 25.92 -20.71
CA ASP A 13 28.18 24.79 -19.80
C ASP A 13 27.18 24.88 -18.62
N ALA A 14 26.93 26.09 -18.10
CA ALA A 14 25.90 26.33 -17.08
C ALA A 14 24.47 26.09 -17.60
N SER A 15 24.19 26.44 -18.86
CA SER A 15 22.89 26.19 -19.48
C SER A 15 22.62 24.70 -19.70
N LEU A 16 23.65 23.93 -20.08
CA LEU A 16 23.62 22.46 -20.15
C LEU A 16 23.42 21.81 -18.77
N CYS A 17 24.08 22.31 -17.73
CA CYS A 17 23.88 21.86 -16.34
C CYS A 17 22.49 22.20 -15.78
N LEU A 18 21.92 23.35 -16.16
CA LEU A 18 20.58 23.75 -15.74
C LEU A 18 19.50 22.91 -16.43
N LEU A 19 19.71 22.54 -17.70
CA LEU A 19 18.81 21.70 -18.47
C LEU A 19 18.80 20.25 -17.98
N SER A 20 19.95 19.72 -17.54
CA SER A 20 20.04 18.37 -16.97
C SER A 20 19.35 18.25 -15.60
N LEU A 21 19.34 19.30 -14.78
CA LEU A 21 18.60 19.34 -13.51
C LEU A 21 17.07 19.25 -13.70
N LEU A 22 16.54 19.76 -14.82
CA LEU A 22 15.12 19.63 -15.15
C LEU A 22 14.72 18.20 -15.58
N LEU A 23 15.69 17.39 -16.00
CA LEU A 23 15.51 15.98 -16.39
C LEU A 23 15.73 15.01 -15.21
N LEU A 24 16.13 15.51 -14.03
CA LEU A 24 16.30 14.75 -12.80
C LEU A 24 14.99 14.62 -11.97
N THR A 25 13.82 14.64 -12.61
CA THR A 25 12.56 14.29 -11.96
C THR A 25 12.59 12.79 -11.60
N GLY A 26 13.21 12.46 -10.48
CA GLY A 26 13.34 11.10 -9.95
C GLY A 26 11.97 10.46 -9.72
N CYS A 27 11.94 9.12 -9.81
CA CYS A 27 10.76 8.25 -9.84
C CYS A 27 9.55 8.75 -9.04
N TRP A 28 8.62 9.40 -9.75
CA TRP A 28 7.36 9.95 -9.24
C TRP A 28 6.32 8.88 -8.84
N ASP A 29 6.66 7.60 -8.95
CA ASP A 29 5.74 6.48 -8.70
C ASP A 29 6.33 5.50 -7.66
N ARG A 30 6.70 6.04 -6.50
CA ARG A 30 7.13 5.21 -5.37
C ARG A 30 5.92 4.90 -4.49
N VAL A 31 5.34 3.72 -4.67
CA VAL A 31 4.40 3.14 -3.71
C VAL A 31 5.19 2.34 -2.69
N GLU A 32 5.17 2.75 -1.42
CA GLU A 32 5.88 2.03 -0.37
C GLU A 32 5.09 0.79 0.07
N ILE A 33 5.79 -0.30 0.38
CA ILE A 33 5.18 -1.54 0.90
C ILE A 33 4.37 -1.28 2.18
N ASN A 34 4.76 -0.25 2.94
CA ASN A 34 4.08 0.20 4.16
C ASN A 34 2.78 0.97 3.88
N ASP A 35 2.45 1.32 2.63
CA ASP A 35 1.18 1.95 2.24
C ASP A 35 0.17 0.92 1.68
N LEU A 36 0.59 -0.34 1.58
CA LEU A 36 -0.21 -1.43 1.02
C LEU A 36 -0.71 -2.37 2.12
N ALA A 37 -1.98 -2.76 1.99
CA ALA A 37 -2.57 -3.86 2.72
C ALA A 37 -2.50 -5.12 1.83
N LEU A 38 -1.41 -5.86 1.98
CA LEU A 38 -1.13 -7.07 1.19
C LEU A 38 -2.07 -8.20 1.60
N VAL A 39 -3.01 -8.56 0.74
CA VAL A 39 -3.95 -9.65 0.98
C VAL A 39 -3.23 -10.98 0.75
N THR A 40 -3.15 -11.82 1.78
CA THR A 40 -2.59 -13.18 1.70
C THR A 40 -3.68 -14.24 1.58
N ALA A 41 -4.88 -13.96 2.08
CA ALA A 41 -6.05 -14.82 1.94
C ALA A 41 -7.35 -14.00 2.06
N ALA A 42 -8.44 -14.52 1.49
CA ALA A 42 -9.78 -13.96 1.63
C ALA A 42 -10.77 -15.08 1.98
N GLY A 43 -11.71 -14.77 2.86
CA GLY A 43 -12.82 -15.64 3.26
C GLY A 43 -14.16 -14.98 2.97
N LEU A 44 -15.13 -15.77 2.52
CA LEU A 44 -16.50 -15.33 2.24
C LEU A 44 -17.47 -16.13 3.09
N ASP A 45 -18.21 -15.43 3.93
CA ASP A 45 -19.20 -16.01 4.84
C ASP A 45 -20.58 -15.38 4.60
N LYS A 46 -21.63 -16.05 5.07
CA LYS A 46 -22.97 -15.45 5.16
C LYS A 46 -22.96 -14.38 6.25
N GLY A 47 -23.36 -13.16 5.90
CA GLY A 47 -23.56 -12.08 6.86
C GLY A 47 -24.93 -12.13 7.52
N LYS A 48 -25.30 -11.08 8.24
CA LYS A 48 -26.63 -10.98 8.87
C LYS A 48 -27.70 -10.70 7.82
N GLY A 49 -28.65 -11.63 7.68
CA GLY A 49 -29.77 -11.50 6.75
C GLY A 49 -29.36 -11.82 5.32
N LYS A 50 -29.53 -10.87 4.39
CA LYS A 50 -29.21 -11.03 2.96
C LYS A 50 -27.86 -10.40 2.58
N THR A 51 -26.92 -10.30 3.53
CA THR A 51 -25.59 -9.72 3.33
C THR A 51 -24.51 -10.81 3.23
N VAL A 52 -23.36 -10.43 2.69
CA VAL A 52 -22.14 -11.24 2.64
C VAL A 52 -21.12 -10.62 3.58
N LYS A 53 -20.43 -11.45 4.36
CA LYS A 53 -19.29 -11.04 5.17
C LYS A 53 -18.00 -11.41 4.42
N LEU A 54 -17.21 -10.41 4.08
CA LEU A 54 -15.89 -10.58 3.49
C LEU A 54 -14.83 -10.40 4.58
N SER A 55 -13.92 -11.37 4.70
CA SER A 55 -12.79 -11.35 5.63
C SER A 55 -11.48 -11.39 4.84
N LEU A 56 -10.53 -10.52 5.14
CA LEU A 56 -9.21 -10.49 4.51
C LEU A 56 -8.13 -10.77 5.55
N GLN A 57 -7.22 -11.68 5.23
CA GLN A 57 -5.97 -11.87 5.95
C GLN A 57 -4.90 -11.02 5.27
N LEU A 58 -4.31 -10.10 6.03
CA LEU A 58 -3.32 -9.14 5.58
C LEU A 58 -1.95 -9.51 6.16
N ALA A 59 -0.91 -9.48 5.35
CA ALA A 59 0.46 -9.55 5.86
C ALA A 59 0.80 -8.27 6.63
N VAL A 60 1.39 -8.42 7.81
CA VAL A 60 1.82 -7.31 8.66
C VAL A 60 3.34 -7.15 8.51
N PRO A 61 3.83 -6.08 7.86
CA PRO A 61 5.25 -5.74 7.90
C PRO A 61 5.66 -5.48 9.36
N ALA A 62 6.91 -5.80 9.72
CA ALA A 62 7.43 -5.72 11.10
C ALA A 62 7.30 -4.34 11.80
N ALA A 63 6.86 -3.30 11.08
CA ALA A 63 6.71 -1.93 11.56
C ALA A 63 5.27 -1.54 11.98
N MET A 64 4.30 -2.46 12.02
CA MET A 64 2.92 -2.12 12.42
C MET A 64 2.70 -2.09 13.95
N PRO A 65 2.05 -1.05 14.48
CA PRO A 65 1.29 -1.15 15.72
C PRO A 65 0.10 -2.08 15.51
N SER A 66 -0.09 -3.03 16.41
CA SER A 66 -1.25 -3.92 16.40
C SER A 66 -2.55 -3.10 16.39
N VAL A 67 -3.29 -3.12 15.29
CA VAL A 67 -4.68 -2.60 15.23
C VAL A 67 -5.63 -3.59 15.92
N ALA A 68 -5.35 -3.88 17.18
CA ALA A 68 -6.23 -4.58 18.10
C ALA A 68 -7.09 -3.53 18.81
N GLY A 69 -8.02 -2.92 18.08
CA GLY A 69 -8.84 -1.83 18.61
C GLY A 69 -9.99 -1.50 17.68
N GLY A 70 -11.04 -2.32 17.71
CA GLY A 70 -12.28 -2.09 16.97
C GLY A 70 -13.33 -3.09 17.40
N ASP A 71 -14.35 -2.61 18.10
CA ASP A 71 -15.48 -3.39 18.59
C ASP A 71 -16.21 -4.10 17.45
N GLY A 72 -16.27 -5.44 17.51
CA GLY A 72 -17.18 -6.23 16.69
C GLY A 72 -16.55 -7.41 15.95
N GLY A 73 -16.42 -8.54 16.66
CA GLY A 73 -16.58 -9.87 16.06
C GLY A 73 -15.31 -10.56 15.56
N GLY A 74 -14.68 -11.34 16.46
CA GLY A 74 -13.92 -12.55 16.12
C GLY A 74 -12.60 -12.33 15.40
N LEU A 75 -11.58 -11.85 16.14
CA LEU A 75 -10.19 -11.87 15.70
C LEU A 75 -9.62 -13.29 15.87
N GLY A 76 -9.84 -14.15 14.86
CA GLY A 76 -9.19 -15.44 14.76
C GLY A 76 -7.75 -15.27 14.30
N GLY A 77 -6.83 -15.07 15.26
CA GLY A 77 -5.40 -15.15 15.00
C GLY A 77 -5.02 -16.57 14.61
N GLY A 78 -4.92 -16.84 13.31
CA GLY A 78 -4.40 -18.11 12.78
C GLY A 78 -2.98 -18.33 13.29
N GLY A 79 -2.79 -19.44 14.01
CA GLY A 79 -1.59 -19.77 14.77
C GLY A 79 -0.28 -19.50 14.03
N ALA A 80 0.58 -18.73 14.68
CA ALA A 80 1.98 -18.57 14.34
C ALA A 80 2.69 -19.92 14.53
N GLY A 81 2.69 -20.75 13.48
CA GLY A 81 3.75 -21.74 13.31
C GLY A 81 5.07 -20.98 13.16
N ALA A 82 6.12 -21.42 13.87
CA ALA A 82 7.45 -20.83 13.83
C ALA A 82 7.91 -20.66 12.37
N GLY A 83 7.89 -19.43 11.85
CA GLY A 83 8.33 -19.11 10.49
C GLY A 83 7.36 -18.31 9.61
N ARG A 84 6.10 -18.04 10.01
CA ARG A 84 5.20 -17.17 9.23
C ARG A 84 5.21 -15.71 9.73
N PRO A 85 5.25 -14.72 8.82
CA PRO A 85 5.14 -13.31 9.21
C PRO A 85 3.79 -13.06 9.91
N PRO A 86 3.72 -12.11 10.84
CA PRO A 86 2.47 -11.78 11.51
C PRO A 86 1.41 -11.42 10.47
N THR A 87 0.20 -11.92 10.66
CA THR A 87 -0.94 -11.60 9.81
C THR A 87 -2.07 -11.01 10.63
N LEU A 88 -2.81 -10.07 10.05
CA LEU A 88 -3.97 -9.44 10.63
C LEU A 88 -5.21 -9.86 9.84
N VAL A 89 -6.30 -10.22 10.52
CA VAL A 89 -7.58 -10.51 9.86
C VAL A 89 -8.55 -9.35 10.10
N VAL A 90 -9.11 -8.81 9.02
CA VAL A 90 -10.14 -7.75 9.05
C VAL A 90 -11.38 -8.20 8.30
N SER A 91 -12.57 -7.73 8.69
CA SER A 91 -13.82 -8.09 8.00
C SER A 91 -14.84 -6.96 7.90
N ALA A 92 -15.70 -7.04 6.89
CA ALA A 92 -16.87 -6.18 6.75
C ALA A 92 -18.06 -6.92 6.12
N GLU A 93 -19.28 -6.46 6.44
CA GLU A 93 -20.52 -6.96 5.84
C GLU A 93 -21.05 -5.98 4.78
N GLY A 94 -21.46 -6.53 3.64
CA GLY A 94 -22.04 -5.76 2.53
C GLY A 94 -23.17 -6.51 1.83
N ILE A 95 -23.99 -5.78 1.07
CA ILE A 95 -25.07 -6.37 0.26
C ILE A 95 -24.48 -7.20 -0.89
N THR A 96 -23.29 -6.81 -1.35
CA THR A 96 -22.49 -7.54 -2.34
C THR A 96 -21.03 -7.62 -1.87
N ILE A 97 -20.23 -8.47 -2.53
CA ILE A 97 -18.78 -8.54 -2.28
C ILE A 97 -18.12 -7.17 -2.55
N ALA A 98 -18.56 -6.44 -3.58
CA ALA A 98 -18.04 -5.11 -3.90
C ALA A 98 -18.37 -4.09 -2.80
N ASP A 99 -19.59 -4.10 -2.24
CA ASP A 99 -19.96 -3.25 -1.10
C ASP A 99 -19.12 -3.60 0.15
N ALA A 100 -18.96 -4.89 0.44
CA ALA A 100 -18.10 -5.34 1.53
C ALA A 100 -16.63 -4.94 1.32
N MET A 101 -16.15 -4.92 0.07
CA MET A 101 -14.81 -4.48 -0.30
C MET A 101 -14.61 -2.98 -0.06
N THR A 102 -15.57 -2.15 -0.50
CA THR A 102 -15.52 -0.70 -0.28
C THR A 102 -15.45 -0.38 1.21
N LYS A 103 -16.29 -1.03 2.01
CA LYS A 103 -16.28 -0.90 3.47
C LYS A 103 -14.97 -1.37 4.11
N LEU A 104 -14.34 -2.41 3.57
CA LEU A 104 -13.01 -2.85 4.01
C LEU A 104 -11.94 -1.82 3.66
N GLN A 105 -12.00 -1.22 2.47
CA GLN A 105 -11.07 -0.19 2.04
C GLN A 105 -11.19 1.10 2.88
N GLU A 106 -12.39 1.43 3.37
CA GLU A 106 -12.62 2.55 4.30
C GLU A 106 -12.07 2.27 5.71
N LYS A 107 -12.15 1.01 6.17
CA LYS A 107 -11.63 0.61 7.48
C LYS A 107 -10.10 0.54 7.53
N LEU A 108 -9.45 0.41 6.38
CA LEU A 108 -8.01 0.27 6.28
C LEU A 108 -7.37 1.61 5.92
N PRO A 109 -6.35 2.07 6.65
CA PRO A 109 -5.60 3.27 6.28
C PRO A 109 -4.75 3.05 5.00
N ARG A 110 -4.59 1.80 4.58
CA ARG A 110 -3.76 1.38 3.45
C ARG A 110 -4.59 0.88 2.29
N ARG A 111 -4.05 0.99 1.09
CA ARG A 111 -4.68 0.51 -0.15
C ARG A 111 -4.64 -1.02 -0.18
N ILE A 112 -5.79 -1.66 -0.35
CA ILE A 112 -5.87 -3.12 -0.48
C ILE A 112 -5.15 -3.53 -1.77
N PHE A 113 -4.19 -4.45 -1.64
CA PHE A 113 -3.40 -4.97 -2.75
C PHE A 113 -3.48 -6.49 -2.79
N TRP A 114 -3.96 -7.02 -3.90
CA TRP A 114 -4.29 -8.44 -4.08
C TRP A 114 -3.11 -9.31 -4.52
N GLY A 115 -1.92 -8.72 -4.70
CA GLY A 115 -0.87 -9.33 -5.49
C GLY A 115 -1.15 -9.19 -6.98
N THR A 116 -0.12 -9.37 -7.82
CA THR A 116 -0.34 -9.40 -9.27
C THR A 116 -1.23 -10.58 -9.62
N THR A 117 -2.33 -10.32 -10.33
CA THR A 117 -3.12 -11.37 -10.96
C THR A 117 -2.23 -12.02 -12.03
N GLY A 118 -1.89 -13.29 -11.84
CA GLY A 118 -1.23 -14.10 -12.87
C GLY A 118 -2.21 -14.47 -13.97
#